data_AF-A0A365ZHJ9-F1
#
_entry.id   AF-A0A365ZHJ9-F1
#
_cell.length_a   1.000
_cell.length_b   1.000
_cell.length_c   1.000
_cell.angle_alpha   90.00
_cell.angle_beta   90.00
_cell.angle_gamma   90.00
#
_symmetry.space_group_name_H-M   'P 1'
#
loop_
_entity.id
_entity.type
_entity.pdbx_description
1 polymer ?
#
loop_
_entity_poly.entity_id
_entity_poly.type
_entity_poly.pdbx_seq_one_letter_code
_entity_poly.pdbx_strand_id
1 'polypeptide(L)'
;MPDVDYYELLGVRPDATPAEIKSAYRTLARSMHPDTGGTAGTFRLLREAYETLGDPVRRAEYDAGDPERHEPPAPATTATATRTRPAPRTRPRRFGEDPAFTPAAPRVDPATIPWWHTVDAITRVHYPGSPGHAPAAIALGAVVVLALPLPLGVTFATPALVMWLLLVAAALGASYVLVRRHLSALRSVRAFRTEFGGRAVFGTPGRDDDQVAERLTADLLARYLTRLPGVRVFHGLAWPDSVFADVDHAVLCGRRLVLVESKRWLPGHYETADGVLYRNGQRFRGGGSRLAESVAEFEALLPDVEVRGALVLYPSRDGELTTDPGADAVAAPMTPERFVREIGAWLAVEPSTVDRDVFRTILRRLVT
;
A
#
# COMPACT_ATOMS: atom_id res chain seq x y z
N MET A 1 31.52 14.61 -22.69
CA MET A 1 30.09 14.96 -22.76
C MET A 1 29.91 16.18 -21.88
N PRO A 2 29.09 17.18 -22.24
CA PRO A 2 28.87 18.32 -21.36
C PRO A 2 28.31 17.78 -20.05
N ASP A 3 28.95 18.16 -18.96
CA ASP A 3 28.70 17.62 -17.64
C ASP A 3 27.41 18.27 -17.11
N VAL A 4 26.30 17.53 -17.12
CA VAL A 4 24.96 18.08 -16.90
C VAL A 4 24.85 18.61 -15.48
N ASP A 5 24.56 19.90 -15.32
CA ASP A 5 24.28 20.49 -14.01
C ASP A 5 22.91 20.01 -13.50
N TYR A 6 22.91 19.37 -12.33
CA TYR A 6 21.71 18.82 -11.70
C TYR A 6 20.76 19.91 -11.19
N TYR A 7 21.28 21.09 -10.82
CA TYR A 7 20.46 22.24 -10.44
C TYR A 7 19.74 22.82 -11.65
N GLU A 8 20.46 22.99 -12.78
CA GLU A 8 19.85 23.42 -14.04
C GLU A 8 18.84 22.39 -14.57
N LEU A 9 19.16 21.09 -14.47
CA LEU A 9 18.27 20.01 -14.91
C LEU A 9 16.97 20.00 -14.11
N LEU A 10 17.05 20.26 -12.79
CA LEU A 10 15.87 20.40 -11.93
C LEU A 10 15.21 21.78 -12.03
N GLY A 11 15.85 22.77 -12.66
CA GLY A 11 15.35 24.14 -12.75
C GLY A 11 15.29 24.84 -11.38
N VAL A 12 16.20 24.49 -10.47
CA VAL A 12 16.30 25.04 -9.11
C VAL A 12 17.66 25.71 -8.92
N ARG A 13 17.76 26.61 -7.94
CA ARG A 13 19.03 27.28 -7.62
C ARG A 13 19.91 26.39 -6.73
N PRO A 14 21.23 26.62 -6.68
CA PRO A 14 22.13 25.91 -5.76
C PRO A 14 21.83 26.12 -4.27
N ASP A 15 21.09 27.18 -3.92
CA ASP A 15 20.59 27.46 -2.56
C ASP A 15 19.20 26.84 -2.28
N ALA A 16 18.63 26.06 -3.22
CA ALA A 16 17.30 25.48 -3.07
C ALA A 16 17.21 24.54 -1.87
N THR A 17 16.09 24.66 -1.16
CA THR A 17 15.75 23.79 -0.04
C THR A 17 15.41 22.38 -0.51
N PRO A 18 15.53 21.35 0.34
CA PRO A 18 15.13 19.98 -0.02
C PRO A 18 13.67 19.88 -0.49
N ALA A 19 12.79 20.72 0.06
CA ALA A 19 11.38 20.79 -0.34
C ALA A 19 11.22 21.33 -1.79
N GLU A 20 12.00 22.34 -2.17
CA GLU A 20 12.00 22.90 -3.52
C GLU A 20 12.57 21.91 -4.54
N ILE A 21 13.67 21.24 -4.20
CA ILE A 21 14.28 20.17 -5.02
C ILE A 21 13.27 19.05 -5.26
N LYS A 22 12.59 18.58 -4.20
CA LYS A 22 11.55 17.54 -4.29
C LYS A 22 10.36 17.98 -5.14
N SER A 23 9.92 19.23 -4.99
CA SER A 23 8.80 19.79 -5.75
C SER A 23 9.12 19.94 -7.24
N ALA A 24 10.33 20.41 -7.55
CA ALA A 24 10.81 20.57 -8.92
C ALA A 24 10.97 19.23 -9.63
N TYR A 25 11.59 18.23 -8.96
CA TYR A 25 11.67 16.86 -9.46
C TYR A 25 10.29 16.27 -9.75
N ARG A 26 9.34 16.37 -8.81
CA ARG A 26 7.96 15.89 -9.02
C ARG A 26 7.25 16.56 -10.18
N THR A 27 7.54 17.82 -10.45
CA THR A 27 6.95 18.57 -11.57
C THR A 27 7.55 18.11 -12.89
N LEU A 28 8.89 17.97 -12.95
CA LEU A 28 9.60 17.52 -14.14
C LEU A 28 9.35 16.04 -14.46
N ALA A 29 9.26 15.18 -13.45
CA ALA A 29 8.98 13.76 -13.61
C ALA A 29 7.59 13.52 -14.21
N ARG A 30 6.62 14.38 -13.89
CA ARG A 30 5.28 14.36 -14.51
C ARG A 30 5.29 14.81 -15.97
N SER A 31 6.15 15.76 -16.34
CA SER A 31 6.24 16.25 -17.72
C SER A 31 7.11 15.35 -18.62
N MET A 32 8.15 14.74 -18.07
CA MET A 32 9.16 13.95 -18.79
C MET A 32 8.89 12.44 -18.77
N HIS A 33 7.71 12.01 -18.33
CA HIS A 33 7.34 10.60 -18.33
C HIS A 33 7.29 10.05 -19.77
N PRO A 34 7.72 8.80 -20.04
CA PRO A 34 7.65 8.19 -21.38
C PRO A 34 6.25 8.23 -22.00
N ASP A 35 5.21 8.19 -21.16
CA ASP A 35 3.80 8.26 -21.60
C ASP A 35 3.36 9.64 -22.13
N THR A 36 4.13 10.70 -21.85
CA THR A 36 3.93 12.05 -22.38
C THR A 36 4.96 12.46 -23.43
N GLY A 37 5.79 11.51 -23.91
CA GLY A 37 6.77 11.73 -24.98
C GLY A 37 8.22 11.97 -24.53
N GLY A 38 8.57 11.67 -23.27
CA GLY A 38 9.94 11.75 -22.77
C GLY A 38 10.83 10.56 -23.17
N THR A 39 12.14 10.77 -23.34
CA THR A 39 13.08 9.66 -23.61
C THR A 39 13.58 9.02 -22.31
N ALA A 40 13.78 7.70 -22.31
CA ALA A 40 14.27 6.95 -21.14
C ALA A 40 15.62 7.47 -20.60
N GLY A 41 16.45 8.07 -21.46
CA GLY A 41 17.72 8.69 -21.07
C GLY A 41 17.54 9.96 -20.22
N THR A 42 16.64 10.86 -20.63
CA THR A 42 16.32 12.10 -19.88
C THR A 42 15.70 11.82 -18.51
N PHE A 43 14.87 10.77 -18.39
CA PHE A 43 14.27 10.41 -17.10
C PHE A 43 15.29 9.83 -16.12
N ARG A 44 16.27 9.04 -16.60
CA ARG A 44 17.36 8.55 -15.76
C ARG A 44 18.22 9.69 -15.20
N LEU A 45 18.58 10.66 -16.04
CA LEU A 45 19.33 11.84 -15.62
C LEU A 45 18.55 12.69 -14.60
N LEU A 46 17.24 12.87 -14.81
CA LEU A 46 16.38 13.59 -13.88
C LEU A 46 16.32 12.89 -12.50
N ARG A 47 16.26 11.56 -12.50
CA ARG A 47 16.29 10.73 -11.28
C ARG A 47 17.64 10.83 -10.58
N GLU A 48 18.74 10.72 -11.31
CA GLU A 48 20.11 10.83 -10.79
C GLU A 48 20.36 12.20 -10.14
N ALA A 49 19.88 13.27 -10.76
CA ALA A 49 19.93 14.62 -10.20
C ALA A 49 19.17 14.73 -8.87
N TYR A 50 17.98 14.14 -8.76
CA TYR A 50 17.22 14.14 -7.52
C TYR A 50 17.85 13.26 -6.43
N GLU A 51 18.37 12.08 -6.80
CA GLU A 51 19.07 11.19 -5.85
C GLU A 51 20.35 11.81 -5.29
N THR A 52 21.02 12.66 -6.09
CA THR A 52 22.24 13.36 -5.67
C THR A 52 21.92 14.61 -4.86
N LEU A 53 21.01 15.48 -5.34
CA LEU A 53 20.72 16.76 -4.68
C LEU A 53 19.71 16.63 -3.51
N GLY A 54 18.93 15.55 -3.47
CA GLY A 54 17.95 15.29 -2.41
C GLY A 54 18.56 14.75 -1.12
N ASP A 55 19.74 14.13 -1.19
CA ASP A 55 20.49 13.64 -0.03
C ASP A 55 21.52 14.70 0.39
N PRO A 56 21.50 15.19 1.65
CA PRO A 56 22.43 16.22 2.11
C PRO A 56 23.92 15.85 1.98
N VAL A 57 24.26 14.56 2.16
CA VAL A 57 25.64 14.07 2.07
C VAL A 57 26.08 14.04 0.62
N ARG A 58 25.27 13.45 -0.26
CA ARG A 58 25.58 13.34 -1.70
C ARG A 58 25.58 14.70 -2.38
N ARG A 59 24.72 15.63 -1.94
CA ARG A 59 24.72 17.02 -2.40
C ARG A 59 26.01 17.72 -2.01
N ALA A 60 26.49 17.55 -0.78
CA ALA A 60 27.76 18.14 -0.35
C ALA A 60 28.95 17.58 -1.14
N GLU A 61 28.95 16.28 -1.45
CA GLU A 61 29.96 15.66 -2.31
C GLU A 61 29.90 16.18 -3.75
N TYR A 62 28.69 16.36 -4.29
CA TYR A 62 28.45 16.95 -5.60
C TYR A 62 28.92 18.41 -5.68
N ASP A 63 28.57 19.22 -4.68
CA ASP A 63 28.96 20.63 -4.58
C ASP A 63 30.49 20.79 -4.36
N ALA A 64 31.14 19.83 -3.69
CA ALA A 64 32.59 19.83 -3.49
C ALA A 64 33.41 19.43 -4.73
N GLY A 65 32.78 18.77 -5.71
CA GLY A 65 33.42 18.29 -6.93
C GLY A 65 33.59 19.35 -8.03
N ASP A 66 32.93 20.51 -7.92
CA ASP A 66 32.94 21.53 -8.97
C ASP A 66 33.02 22.98 -8.42
N PRO A 67 34.25 23.53 -8.28
CA PRO A 67 34.45 24.89 -7.78
C PRO A 67 34.21 26.00 -8.83
N GLU A 68 34.00 25.68 -10.12
CA GLU A 68 33.89 26.70 -11.19
C GLU A 68 32.44 27.03 -11.62
N ARG A 69 31.42 26.26 -11.20
CA ARG A 69 30.00 26.56 -11.52
C ARG A 69 29.31 27.59 -10.61
N HIS A 70 29.98 28.00 -9.53
CA HIS A 70 29.44 28.95 -8.54
C HIS A 70 30.03 30.36 -8.72
N GLU A 71 29.71 31.04 -9.82
CA GLU A 71 29.85 32.50 -9.86
C GLU A 71 28.53 33.15 -9.43
N PRO A 72 28.42 33.70 -8.21
CA PRO A 72 27.24 34.46 -7.82
C PRO A 72 27.17 35.74 -8.64
N PRO A 73 26.03 36.10 -9.26
CA PRO A 73 25.91 37.39 -9.93
C PRO A 73 26.13 38.52 -8.91
N ALA A 74 26.99 39.47 -9.28
CA ALA A 74 27.39 40.62 -8.48
C ALA A 74 26.21 41.41 -7.88
N PRO A 75 26.38 42.04 -6.70
CA PRO A 75 25.32 42.78 -6.04
C PRO A 75 24.95 44.02 -6.86
N ALA A 76 23.72 44.05 -7.39
CA ALA A 76 23.15 45.24 -8.00
C ALA A 76 22.98 46.34 -6.93
N THR A 77 23.69 47.44 -7.15
CA THR A 77 23.69 48.66 -6.34
C THR A 77 22.28 49.22 -6.18
N THR A 78 21.98 49.63 -4.95
CA THR A 78 20.72 50.25 -4.54
C THR A 78 20.50 51.56 -5.31
N ALA A 79 19.53 51.57 -6.22
CA ALA A 79 18.94 52.79 -6.76
C ALA A 79 17.43 52.77 -6.48
N THR A 80 17.03 53.64 -5.56
CA THR A 80 15.65 53.96 -5.21
C THR A 80 14.89 54.43 -6.46
N ALA A 81 14.01 53.58 -6.98
CA ALA A 81 13.00 53.98 -7.95
C ALA A 81 11.67 53.33 -7.58
N THR A 82 10.72 54.17 -7.19
CA THR A 82 9.31 53.84 -6.95
C THR A 82 8.72 53.13 -8.17
N ARG A 83 8.68 51.80 -8.15
CA ARG A 83 7.92 50.99 -9.11
C ARG A 83 6.72 50.38 -8.40
N THR A 84 5.56 50.87 -8.80
CA THR A 84 4.24 50.30 -8.51
C THR A 84 4.29 48.79 -8.67
N ARG A 85 3.96 48.08 -7.58
CA ARG A 85 3.92 46.63 -7.48
C ARG A 85 3.07 46.07 -8.63
N PRO A 86 3.62 45.29 -9.59
CA PRO A 86 2.79 44.52 -10.48
C PRO A 86 2.04 43.50 -9.63
N ALA A 87 0.73 43.41 -9.80
CA ALA A 87 -0.08 42.37 -9.18
C ALA A 87 0.56 40.99 -9.44
N PRO A 88 0.46 40.04 -8.50
CA PRO A 88 1.02 38.71 -8.70
C PRO A 88 0.45 38.16 -10.00
N ARG A 89 1.32 37.80 -10.94
CA ARG A 89 0.95 37.09 -12.17
C ARG A 89 0.25 35.82 -11.71
N THR A 90 -1.07 35.82 -11.79
CA THR A 90 -1.90 34.63 -11.61
C THR A 90 -1.30 33.53 -12.47
N ARG A 91 -0.93 32.41 -11.85
CA ARG A 91 -0.60 31.17 -12.56
C ARG A 91 -1.67 30.99 -13.65
N PRO A 92 -1.30 30.61 -14.89
CA PRO A 92 -2.29 30.39 -15.94
C PRO A 92 -3.34 29.43 -15.38
N ARG A 93 -4.59 29.89 -15.34
CA ARG A 93 -5.73 29.11 -14.85
C ARG A 93 -5.72 27.79 -15.62
N ARG A 94 -5.41 26.68 -14.93
CA ARG A 94 -5.66 25.35 -15.47
C ARG A 94 -7.16 25.27 -15.73
N PHE A 95 -7.55 25.02 -16.97
CA PHE A 95 -8.94 24.89 -17.36
C PHE A 95 -9.59 23.78 -16.53
N GLY A 96 -10.56 24.11 -15.67
CA GLY A 96 -11.49 23.17 -15.04
C GLY A 96 -11.23 22.74 -13.60
N GLU A 97 -10.02 22.91 -13.07
CA GLU A 97 -9.73 22.61 -11.65
C GLU A 97 -9.91 23.89 -10.81
N ASP A 98 -10.75 23.84 -9.77
CA ASP A 98 -10.77 24.87 -8.74
C ASP A 98 -9.76 24.46 -7.64
N PRO A 99 -8.56 25.07 -7.58
CA PRO A 99 -7.54 24.68 -6.62
C PRO A 99 -7.95 24.94 -5.17
N ALA A 100 -8.96 25.79 -4.94
CA ALA A 100 -9.52 26.03 -3.60
C ALA A 100 -10.63 25.02 -3.23
N PHE A 101 -11.15 24.27 -4.19
CA PHE A 101 -12.19 23.30 -3.94
C PHE A 101 -11.64 22.06 -3.25
N THR A 102 -12.19 21.78 -2.07
CA THR A 102 -11.97 20.54 -1.34
C THR A 102 -13.29 19.77 -1.31
N PRO A 103 -13.36 18.58 -1.94
CA PRO A 103 -14.56 17.76 -1.87
C PRO A 103 -14.88 17.41 -0.41
N ALA A 104 -16.17 17.38 -0.08
CA ALA A 104 -16.62 16.97 1.24
C ALA A 104 -16.18 15.52 1.52
N ALA A 105 -15.85 15.23 2.78
CA ALA A 105 -15.55 13.87 3.18
C ALA A 105 -16.78 12.97 2.95
N PRO A 106 -16.66 11.89 2.17
CA PRO A 106 -17.80 11.02 1.86
C PRO A 106 -18.35 10.42 3.14
N ARG A 107 -19.67 10.54 3.32
CA ARG A 107 -20.42 9.95 4.43
C ARG A 107 -21.47 9.02 3.88
N VAL A 108 -21.20 7.73 4.02
CA VAL A 108 -22.12 6.64 3.69
C VAL A 108 -22.96 6.35 4.93
N ASP A 109 -24.29 6.31 4.78
CA ASP A 109 -25.20 5.87 5.82
C ASP A 109 -25.00 4.37 6.09
N PRO A 110 -24.60 3.95 7.31
CA PRO A 110 -24.42 2.56 7.65
C PRO A 110 -25.62 1.65 7.36
N ALA A 111 -26.85 2.15 7.45
CA ALA A 111 -28.05 1.38 7.17
C ALA A 111 -28.15 0.92 5.70
N THR A 112 -27.46 1.63 4.80
CA THR A 112 -27.43 1.33 3.35
C THR A 112 -26.33 0.35 2.96
N ILE A 113 -25.43 0.00 3.89
CA ILE A 113 -24.27 -0.86 3.66
C ILE A 113 -24.66 -2.32 3.93
N PRO A 114 -24.72 -3.21 2.91
CA PRO A 114 -25.29 -4.55 3.06
C PRO A 114 -24.60 -5.44 4.10
N TRP A 115 -23.30 -5.29 4.27
CA TRP A 115 -22.47 -6.10 5.16
C TRP A 115 -22.31 -5.50 6.56
N TRP A 116 -22.82 -4.29 6.82
CA TRP A 116 -22.51 -3.56 8.04
C TRP A 116 -23.01 -4.24 9.32
N HIS A 117 -24.19 -4.83 9.22
CA HIS A 117 -24.88 -5.52 10.33
C HIS A 117 -24.60 -7.02 10.38
N THR A 118 -24.06 -7.60 9.30
CA THR A 118 -23.71 -9.03 9.26
C THR A 118 -22.37 -9.30 9.94
N VAL A 119 -21.55 -8.27 10.13
CA VAL A 119 -20.23 -8.37 10.76
C VAL A 119 -20.27 -7.90 12.20
N ASP A 120 -19.85 -8.78 13.10
CA ASP A 120 -19.63 -8.44 14.49
C ASP A 120 -18.19 -7.95 14.72
N ALA A 121 -18.07 -6.65 15.03
CA ALA A 121 -16.81 -5.96 15.24
C ALA A 121 -16.02 -6.46 16.47
N ILE A 122 -16.67 -7.14 17.42
CA ILE A 122 -15.97 -7.72 18.60
C ILE A 122 -15.47 -9.15 18.35
N THR A 123 -15.71 -9.70 17.15
CA THR A 123 -15.24 -11.04 16.78
C THR A 123 -13.72 -11.12 16.88
N ARG A 124 -13.21 -12.18 17.52
CA ARG A 124 -11.77 -12.41 17.65
C ARG A 124 -11.15 -12.67 16.28
N VAL A 125 -10.03 -12.00 16.01
CA VAL A 125 -9.24 -12.22 14.79
C VAL A 125 -8.66 -13.63 14.76
N HIS A 126 -8.94 -14.33 13.66
CA HIS A 126 -8.38 -15.63 13.30
C HIS A 126 -7.08 -15.46 12.50
N TYR A 127 -6.08 -16.28 12.82
CA TYR A 127 -4.78 -16.29 12.14
C TYR A 127 -4.55 -17.68 11.53
N PRO A 128 -4.67 -17.85 10.20
CA PRO A 128 -4.46 -19.12 9.52
C PRO A 128 -3.06 -19.70 9.76
N GLY A 129 -2.93 -21.02 9.58
CA GLY A 129 -1.65 -21.74 9.72
C GLY A 129 -1.21 -22.02 11.16
N SER A 130 -2.05 -21.76 12.16
CA SER A 130 -1.80 -22.27 13.52
C SER A 130 -2.07 -23.79 13.53
N PRO A 131 -1.07 -24.66 13.75
CA PRO A 131 -1.30 -26.08 13.85
C PRO A 131 -2.25 -26.35 15.02
N GLY A 132 -3.35 -27.05 14.75
CA GLY A 132 -4.21 -27.55 15.82
C GLY A 132 -3.41 -28.39 16.81
N HIS A 133 -3.91 -28.53 18.04
CA HIS A 133 -3.26 -29.36 19.06
C HIS A 133 -3.37 -30.86 18.79
N ALA A 134 -4.27 -31.28 17.88
CA ALA A 134 -4.61 -32.67 17.62
C ALA A 134 -3.39 -33.58 17.30
N PRO A 135 -2.50 -33.25 16.35
CA PRO A 135 -1.34 -34.11 16.07
C PRO A 135 -0.39 -34.25 17.26
N ALA A 136 -0.18 -33.18 18.03
CA ALA A 136 0.64 -33.24 19.25
C ALA A 136 -0.04 -34.10 20.33
N ALA A 137 -1.36 -33.97 20.50
CA ALA A 137 -2.14 -34.75 21.45
C ALA A 137 -2.19 -36.25 21.09
N ILE A 138 -2.35 -36.58 19.80
CA ILE A 138 -2.32 -37.97 19.29
C ILE A 138 -0.94 -38.59 19.54
N ALA A 139 0.14 -37.87 19.25
CA ALA A 139 1.50 -38.36 19.49
C ALA A 139 1.77 -38.59 20.98
N LEU A 140 1.38 -37.65 21.84
CA LEU A 140 1.43 -37.81 23.30
C LEU A 140 0.60 -39.01 23.77
N GLY A 141 -0.60 -39.20 23.21
CA GLY A 141 -1.45 -40.36 23.49
C GLY A 141 -0.80 -41.68 23.09
N ALA A 142 -0.12 -41.73 21.93
CA ALA A 142 0.63 -42.91 21.49
C ALA A 142 1.77 -43.26 22.46
N VAL A 143 2.46 -42.27 23.01
CA VAL A 143 3.48 -42.49 24.07
C VAL A 143 2.83 -43.10 25.32
N VAL A 144 1.67 -42.59 25.75
CA VAL A 144 0.94 -43.13 26.92
C VAL A 144 0.53 -44.59 26.69
N VAL A 145 -0.02 -44.90 25.51
CA VAL A 145 -0.42 -46.27 25.14
C VAL A 145 0.79 -47.21 25.11
N LEU A 146 1.90 -46.77 24.52
CA LEU A 146 3.12 -47.58 24.46
C LEU A 146 3.75 -47.78 25.85
N ALA A 147 3.53 -46.88 26.81
CA ALA A 147 4.00 -47.00 28.18
C ALA A 147 3.11 -47.90 29.07
N LEU A 148 1.88 -48.21 28.66
CA LEU A 148 0.91 -49.03 29.42
C LEU A 148 1.42 -50.41 29.87
N PRO A 149 2.28 -51.13 29.12
CA PRO A 149 2.83 -52.42 29.55
C PRO A 149 3.66 -52.35 30.85
N LEU A 150 4.26 -51.19 31.16
CA LEU A 150 5.12 -51.00 32.35
C LEU A 150 4.35 -51.18 33.68
N PRO A 151 3.27 -50.43 33.96
CA PRO A 151 2.50 -50.61 35.20
C PRO A 151 1.76 -51.96 35.26
N LEU A 152 1.52 -52.60 34.12
CA LEU A 152 0.86 -53.91 34.03
C LEU A 152 1.85 -55.08 34.26
N GLY A 153 3.14 -54.81 34.42
CA GLY A 153 4.15 -55.85 34.65
C GLY A 153 4.35 -56.79 33.45
N VAL A 154 4.06 -56.32 32.23
CA VAL A 154 4.19 -57.14 31.02
C VAL A 154 5.67 -57.37 30.70
N THR A 155 6.05 -58.64 30.52
CA THR A 155 7.42 -59.02 30.14
C THR A 155 7.51 -59.35 28.66
N PHE A 156 8.58 -58.93 28.01
CA PHE A 156 8.83 -59.18 26.59
C PHE A 156 10.03 -60.12 26.40
N ALA A 157 9.98 -60.96 25.37
CA ALA A 157 11.20 -61.61 24.87
C ALA A 157 12.18 -60.55 24.34
N THR A 158 13.49 -60.81 24.41
CA THR A 158 14.54 -59.84 24.03
C THR A 158 14.31 -59.12 22.69
N PRO A 159 13.99 -59.80 21.56
CA PRO A 159 13.74 -59.09 20.30
C PRO A 159 12.48 -58.20 20.36
N ALA A 160 11.44 -58.64 21.07
CA ALA A 160 10.21 -57.86 21.25
C ALA A 160 10.45 -56.64 22.16
N LEU A 161 11.28 -56.77 23.19
CA LEU A 161 11.68 -55.66 24.06
C LEU A 161 12.42 -54.57 23.26
N VAL A 162 13.40 -54.97 22.43
CA VAL A 162 14.15 -54.04 21.58
C VAL A 162 13.20 -53.31 20.62
N MET A 163 12.31 -54.05 19.94
CA MET A 163 11.31 -53.45 19.05
C MET A 163 10.38 -52.47 19.78
N TRP A 164 9.89 -52.85 20.95
CA TRP A 164 9.02 -52.00 21.78
C TRP A 164 9.74 -50.71 22.22
N LEU A 165 11.00 -50.80 22.66
CA LEU A 165 11.81 -49.63 23.02
C LEU A 165 12.05 -48.70 21.82
N LEU A 166 12.28 -49.26 20.62
CA LEU A 166 12.40 -48.46 19.39
C LEU A 166 11.10 -47.73 19.05
N LEU A 167 9.95 -48.38 19.20
CA LEU A 167 8.64 -47.75 19.00
C LEU A 167 8.37 -46.64 20.02
N VAL A 168 8.71 -46.86 21.29
CA VAL A 168 8.63 -45.84 22.35
C VAL A 168 9.53 -44.65 22.02
N ALA A 169 10.79 -44.89 21.65
CA ALA A 169 11.74 -43.85 21.28
C ALA A 169 11.26 -43.04 20.05
N ALA A 170 10.74 -43.72 19.02
CA ALA A 170 10.17 -43.07 17.84
C ALA A 170 8.94 -42.23 18.19
N ALA A 171 8.02 -42.74 19.02
CA ALA A 171 6.84 -42.01 19.47
C ALA A 171 7.21 -40.78 20.33
N LEU A 172 8.19 -40.90 21.21
CA LEU A 172 8.73 -39.78 22.00
C LEU A 172 9.37 -38.72 21.10
N GLY A 173 10.19 -39.13 20.13
CA GLY A 173 10.81 -38.23 19.15
C GLY A 173 9.77 -37.48 18.31
N ALA A 174 8.77 -38.20 17.77
CA ALA A 174 7.68 -37.60 17.02
C ALA A 174 6.86 -36.62 17.87
N SER A 175 6.54 -37.00 19.11
CA SER A 175 5.84 -36.13 20.07
C SER A 175 6.63 -34.85 20.35
N TYR A 176 7.93 -34.96 20.60
CA TYR A 176 8.80 -33.80 20.83
C TYR A 176 8.80 -32.85 19.64
N VAL A 177 8.95 -33.35 18.41
CA VAL A 177 8.93 -32.52 17.19
C VAL A 177 7.58 -31.82 17.02
N LEU A 178 6.48 -32.54 17.18
CA LEU A 178 5.12 -32.00 17.00
C LEU A 178 4.76 -30.98 18.08
N VAL A 179 5.07 -31.26 19.35
CA VAL A 179 4.88 -30.32 20.47
C VAL A 179 5.76 -29.08 20.26
N ARG A 180 7.03 -29.24 19.90
CA ARG A 180 7.92 -28.11 19.62
C ARG A 180 7.39 -27.23 18.49
N ARG A 181 6.91 -27.83 17.40
CA ARG A 181 6.29 -27.13 16.26
C ARG A 181 5.00 -26.39 16.67
N HIS A 182 4.16 -27.02 17.49
CA HIS A 182 2.96 -26.39 18.01
C HIS A 182 3.29 -25.19 18.92
N LEU A 183 4.24 -25.35 19.84
CA LEU A 183 4.68 -24.28 20.74
C LEU A 183 5.37 -23.14 19.99
N SER A 184 6.16 -23.41 18.94
CA SER A 184 6.74 -22.35 18.11
C SER A 184 5.67 -21.59 17.31
N ALA A 185 4.65 -22.29 16.82
CA ALA A 185 3.54 -21.65 16.14
C ALA A 185 2.69 -20.78 17.10
N LEU A 186 2.38 -21.27 18.31
CA LEU A 186 1.69 -20.48 19.32
C LEU A 186 2.49 -19.23 19.72
N ARG A 187 3.82 -19.36 19.90
CA ARG A 187 4.70 -18.22 20.18
C ARG A 187 4.69 -17.20 19.05
N SER A 188 4.75 -17.64 17.80
CA SER A 188 4.73 -16.73 16.65
C SER A 188 3.37 -16.02 16.48
N VAL A 189 2.25 -16.68 16.80
CA VAL A 189 0.92 -16.05 16.81
C VAL A 189 0.81 -15.03 17.93
N ARG A 190 1.28 -15.36 19.14
CA ARG A 190 1.28 -14.42 20.28
C ARG A 190 2.14 -13.20 20.00
N ALA A 191 3.37 -13.40 19.52
CA ALA A 191 4.27 -12.31 19.16
C ALA A 191 3.64 -11.37 18.13
N PHE A 192 3.09 -11.94 17.04
CA PHE A 192 2.38 -11.15 16.02
C PHE A 192 1.21 -10.36 16.61
N ARG A 193 0.40 -10.97 17.48
CA ARG A 193 -0.73 -10.30 18.12
C ARG A 193 -0.28 -9.18 19.06
N THR A 194 0.79 -9.38 19.81
CA THR A 194 1.35 -8.36 20.69
C THR A 194 1.87 -7.17 19.88
N GLU A 195 2.52 -7.43 18.76
CA GLU A 195 3.12 -6.39 17.91
C GLU A 195 2.08 -5.64 17.06
N PHE A 196 1.13 -6.36 16.44
CA PHE A 196 0.23 -5.81 15.42
C PHE A 196 -1.25 -5.96 15.74
N GLY A 197 -1.63 -6.71 16.78
CA GLY A 197 -3.02 -7.11 17.01
C GLY A 197 -3.98 -5.97 17.32
N GLY A 198 -3.50 -4.88 17.93
CA GLY A 198 -4.30 -3.69 18.24
C GLY A 198 -4.30 -2.62 17.14
N ARG A 199 -3.52 -2.79 16.07
CA ARG A 199 -3.34 -1.78 15.03
C ARG A 199 -3.96 -2.26 13.71
N ALA A 200 -4.90 -1.50 13.18
CA ALA A 200 -5.52 -1.77 11.89
C ALA A 200 -4.87 -1.00 10.73
N VAL A 201 -4.23 0.15 11.00
CA VAL A 201 -3.77 1.09 9.96
C VAL A 201 -2.25 1.28 10.03
N PHE A 202 -1.56 1.16 8.90
CA PHE A 202 -0.10 1.20 8.76
C PHE A 202 0.32 2.18 7.66
N GLY A 203 1.52 2.77 7.80
CA GLY A 203 1.99 3.85 6.91
C GLY A 203 1.32 5.19 7.22
N THR A 204 1.58 6.18 6.37
CA THR A 204 0.96 7.51 6.45
C THR A 204 0.39 7.90 5.09
N PRO A 205 -0.87 8.33 5.01
CA PRO A 205 -1.42 8.83 3.76
C PRO A 205 -0.73 10.14 3.35
N GLY A 206 -0.85 10.51 2.08
CA GLY A 206 -0.29 11.74 1.54
C GLY A 206 -0.60 12.99 2.36
N ARG A 207 0.43 13.79 2.65
CA ARG A 207 0.35 14.99 3.49
C ARG A 207 0.26 16.29 2.69
N ASP A 208 0.55 16.25 1.40
CA ASP A 208 0.64 17.45 0.57
C ASP A 208 -0.76 17.93 0.12
N ASP A 209 -0.91 19.22 -0.16
CA ASP A 209 -2.21 19.81 -0.54
C ASP A 209 -2.78 19.23 -1.85
N ASP A 210 -1.94 18.65 -2.71
CA ASP A 210 -2.38 17.95 -3.91
C ASP A 210 -2.95 16.54 -3.63
N GLN A 211 -2.65 15.96 -2.45
CA GLN A 211 -3.02 14.60 -2.02
C GLN A 211 -4.34 14.54 -1.21
N VAL A 212 -5.24 15.50 -1.42
CA VAL A 212 -6.56 15.55 -0.75
C VAL A 212 -7.36 14.25 -0.95
N ALA A 213 -7.38 13.70 -2.17
CA ALA A 213 -8.09 12.44 -2.44
C ALA A 213 -7.55 11.29 -1.60
N GLU A 214 -6.21 11.16 -1.49
CA GLU A 214 -5.59 10.12 -0.68
C GLU A 214 -6.03 10.22 0.79
N ARG A 215 -6.10 11.44 1.35
CA ARG A 215 -6.56 11.65 2.74
C ARG A 215 -8.04 11.31 2.93
N LEU A 216 -8.89 11.69 1.97
CA LEU A 216 -10.31 11.37 2.01
C LEU A 216 -10.55 9.87 1.92
N THR A 217 -9.78 9.16 1.10
CA THR A 217 -9.81 7.70 1.03
C THR A 217 -9.30 7.06 2.31
N ALA A 218 -8.20 7.57 2.90
CA ALA A 218 -7.71 7.07 4.18
C ALA A 218 -8.76 7.20 5.31
N ASP A 219 -9.47 8.33 5.38
CA ASP A 219 -10.60 8.52 6.31
C ASP A 219 -11.76 7.55 6.04
N LEU A 220 -12.12 7.34 4.77
CA LEU A 220 -13.13 6.35 4.35
C LEU A 220 -12.75 4.93 4.81
N LEU A 221 -11.51 4.51 4.55
CA LEU A 221 -10.98 3.21 4.95
C LEU A 221 -11.02 3.04 6.48
N ALA A 222 -10.51 4.05 7.20
CA ALA A 222 -10.47 4.04 8.66
C ALA A 222 -11.88 3.99 9.28
N ARG A 223 -12.84 4.73 8.73
CA ARG A 223 -14.20 4.83 9.29
C ARG A 223 -15.04 3.59 9.04
N TYR A 224 -14.98 3.03 7.83
CA TYR A 224 -15.90 1.99 7.41
C TYR A 224 -15.26 0.60 7.43
N LEU A 225 -14.13 0.41 6.75
CA LEU A 225 -13.58 -0.93 6.54
C LEU A 225 -12.90 -1.52 7.79
N THR A 226 -12.36 -0.69 8.68
CA THR A 226 -11.76 -1.18 9.95
C THR A 226 -12.78 -1.80 10.92
N ARG A 227 -14.08 -1.65 10.64
CA ARG A 227 -15.14 -2.40 11.34
C ARG A 227 -14.99 -3.91 11.17
N LEU A 228 -14.44 -4.36 10.04
CA LEU A 228 -14.09 -5.76 9.81
C LEU A 228 -12.85 -6.09 10.67
N PRO A 229 -12.92 -6.98 11.68
CA PRO A 229 -11.79 -7.21 12.59
C PRO A 229 -10.49 -7.67 11.91
N GLY A 230 -10.62 -8.36 10.78
CA GLY A 230 -9.54 -8.86 9.95
C GLY A 230 -8.88 -7.81 9.06
N VAL A 231 -9.50 -6.65 8.86
CA VAL A 231 -8.96 -5.63 7.94
C VAL A 231 -7.65 -5.04 8.46
N ARG A 232 -6.68 -4.94 7.56
CA ARG A 232 -5.41 -4.22 7.75
C ARG A 232 -5.23 -3.26 6.58
N VAL A 233 -5.13 -1.97 6.89
CA VAL A 233 -4.99 -0.87 5.93
C VAL A 233 -3.53 -0.44 5.88
N PHE A 234 -3.00 -0.26 4.69
CA PHE A 234 -1.63 0.14 4.41
C PHE A 234 -1.66 1.39 3.54
N HIS A 235 -0.92 2.43 3.90
CA HIS A 235 -0.83 3.67 3.15
C HIS A 235 0.55 3.81 2.50
N GLY A 236 0.60 4.03 1.20
CA GLY A 236 1.81 4.23 0.41
C GLY A 236 2.60 2.94 0.22
N LEU A 237 2.24 2.12 -0.77
CA LEU A 237 2.96 0.89 -1.11
C LEU A 237 3.82 1.09 -2.34
N ALA A 238 5.03 0.55 -2.29
CA ALA A 238 5.92 0.41 -3.44
C ALA A 238 5.70 -0.90 -4.18
N TRP A 239 5.88 -0.87 -5.50
CA TRP A 239 6.09 -2.07 -6.30
C TRP A 239 7.37 -2.81 -5.91
N PRO A 240 7.53 -4.08 -6.34
CA PRO A 240 8.85 -4.71 -6.35
C PRO A 240 9.88 -3.79 -7.03
N ASP A 241 11.02 -3.58 -6.37
CA ASP A 241 12.14 -2.74 -6.84
C ASP A 241 11.87 -1.22 -6.97
N SER A 242 10.69 -0.76 -6.53
CA SER A 242 10.40 0.67 -6.40
C SER A 242 10.71 1.19 -4.99
N VAL A 243 11.11 2.46 -4.93
CA VAL A 243 11.29 3.22 -3.68
C VAL A 243 10.19 4.27 -3.48
N PHE A 244 9.24 4.36 -4.42
CA PHE A 244 8.14 5.31 -4.40
C PHE A 244 6.84 4.64 -3.99
N ALA A 245 5.92 5.41 -3.43
CA ALA A 245 4.56 4.94 -3.20
C ALA A 245 3.84 4.90 -4.57
N ASP A 246 3.84 3.74 -5.21
CA ASP A 246 3.17 3.48 -6.49
C ASP A 246 1.66 3.26 -6.29
N VAL A 247 1.25 2.82 -5.10
CA VAL A 247 -0.15 2.61 -4.72
C VAL A 247 -0.48 3.44 -3.48
N ASP A 248 -1.55 4.24 -3.55
CA ASP A 248 -1.93 5.15 -2.45
C ASP A 248 -2.30 4.37 -1.19
N HIS A 249 -3.17 3.35 -1.32
CA HIS A 249 -3.58 2.51 -0.20
C HIS A 249 -3.73 1.05 -0.58
N ALA A 250 -3.61 0.16 0.39
CA ALA A 250 -4.02 -1.23 0.25
C ALA A 250 -4.82 -1.69 1.47
N VAL A 251 -5.76 -2.60 1.25
CA VAL A 251 -6.64 -3.17 2.28
C VAL A 251 -6.56 -4.69 2.20
N LEU A 252 -6.03 -5.31 3.24
CA LEU A 252 -5.94 -6.77 3.38
C LEU A 252 -7.03 -7.26 4.33
N CYS A 253 -7.77 -8.29 3.96
CA CYS A 253 -8.64 -9.07 4.86
C CYS A 253 -8.61 -10.54 4.44
N GLY A 254 -8.10 -11.42 5.32
CA GLY A 254 -7.86 -12.82 4.98
C GLY A 254 -6.90 -12.97 3.78
N ARG A 255 -7.37 -13.64 2.73
CA ARG A 255 -6.65 -13.80 1.45
C ARG A 255 -7.14 -12.86 0.34
N ARG A 256 -7.75 -11.73 0.72
CA ARG A 256 -8.27 -10.72 -0.20
C ARG A 256 -7.50 -9.41 0.00
N LEU A 257 -6.90 -8.91 -1.08
CA LEU A 257 -6.16 -7.66 -1.11
C LEU A 257 -6.82 -6.68 -2.08
N VAL A 258 -7.13 -5.49 -1.62
CA VAL A 258 -7.55 -4.37 -2.48
C VAL A 258 -6.40 -3.39 -2.57
N LEU A 259 -5.98 -3.06 -3.79
CA LEU A 259 -5.15 -1.90 -4.07
C LEU A 259 -6.05 -0.72 -4.43
N VAL A 260 -5.79 0.44 -3.87
CA VAL A 260 -6.64 1.62 -4.01
C VAL A 260 -5.82 2.77 -4.55
N GLU A 261 -6.28 3.35 -5.65
CA GLU A 261 -5.77 4.61 -6.20
C GLU A 261 -6.87 5.66 -6.10
N SER A 262 -6.51 6.87 -5.69
CA SER A 262 -7.43 7.95 -5.32
C SER A 262 -7.22 9.13 -6.26
N LYS A 263 -8.21 9.50 -7.07
CA LYS A 263 -8.10 10.60 -8.03
C LYS A 263 -9.10 11.71 -7.80
N ARG A 264 -8.67 12.95 -8.02
CA ARG A 264 -9.56 14.11 -8.15
C ARG A 264 -9.72 14.46 -9.62
N TRP A 265 -10.88 14.17 -10.18
CA TRP A 265 -11.18 14.47 -11.58
C TRP A 265 -12.44 15.30 -11.73
N LEU A 266 -12.69 15.79 -12.95
CA LEU A 266 -13.87 16.63 -13.20
C LEU A 266 -15.16 15.83 -12.96
N PRO A 267 -16.20 16.42 -12.36
CA PRO A 267 -17.52 15.80 -12.25
C PRO A 267 -18.03 15.27 -13.59
N GLY A 268 -18.79 14.19 -13.58
CA GLY A 268 -19.28 13.49 -14.76
C GLY A 268 -19.47 12.01 -14.51
N HIS A 269 -19.91 11.31 -15.55
CA HIS A 269 -20.10 9.88 -15.54
C HIS A 269 -18.82 9.18 -16.03
N TYR A 270 -18.26 8.28 -15.21
CA TYR A 270 -17.06 7.51 -15.54
C TYR A 270 -17.37 6.03 -15.70
N GLU A 271 -16.83 5.44 -16.76
CA GLU A 271 -17.04 4.03 -17.08
C GLU A 271 -15.75 3.45 -17.67
N THR A 272 -15.59 2.13 -17.59
CA THR A 272 -14.45 1.44 -18.21
C THR A 272 -14.98 0.40 -19.18
N ALA A 273 -14.48 0.43 -20.42
CA ALA A 273 -14.76 -0.55 -21.45
C ALA A 273 -13.43 -0.97 -22.10
N ASP A 274 -13.18 -2.28 -22.15
CA ASP A 274 -11.95 -2.88 -22.72
C ASP A 274 -10.64 -2.29 -22.13
N GLY A 275 -10.63 -2.03 -20.82
CA GLY A 275 -9.48 -1.41 -20.13
C GLY A 275 -9.27 0.07 -20.44
N VAL A 276 -10.15 0.69 -21.23
CA VAL A 276 -10.11 2.11 -21.54
C VAL A 276 -11.15 2.85 -20.68
N LEU A 277 -10.70 3.92 -20.04
CA LEU A 277 -11.54 4.79 -19.24
C LEU A 277 -12.25 5.82 -20.11
N TYR A 278 -13.55 6.01 -19.89
CA TYR A 278 -14.38 7.01 -20.55
C TYR A 278 -15.00 7.96 -19.52
N ARG A 279 -15.25 9.19 -19.94
CA ARG A 279 -16.01 10.20 -19.20
C ARG A 279 -17.09 10.77 -20.10
N ASN A 280 -18.35 10.66 -19.70
CA ASN A 280 -19.52 11.10 -20.49
C ASN A 280 -19.49 10.55 -21.93
N GLY A 281 -19.17 9.25 -22.09
CA GLY A 281 -19.08 8.58 -23.39
C GLY A 281 -17.87 8.97 -24.26
N GLN A 282 -16.96 9.80 -23.76
CA GLN A 282 -15.73 10.19 -24.47
C GLN A 282 -14.51 9.58 -23.79
N ARG A 283 -13.54 9.11 -24.59
CA ARG A 283 -12.30 8.53 -24.05
C ARG A 283 -11.63 9.55 -23.12
N PHE A 284 -11.44 9.15 -21.86
CA PHE A 284 -10.83 10.00 -20.86
C PHE A 284 -9.33 10.10 -21.09
N ARG A 285 -8.82 11.34 -21.12
CA ARG A 285 -7.39 11.65 -21.29
C ARG A 285 -6.84 12.53 -20.17
N GLY A 286 -7.63 12.71 -19.10
CA GLY A 286 -7.32 13.64 -17.99
C GLY A 286 -6.36 13.08 -16.94
N GLY A 287 -5.73 11.93 -17.21
CA GLY A 287 -4.78 11.27 -16.32
C GLY A 287 -4.86 9.75 -16.46
N GLY A 288 -3.71 9.08 -16.39
CA GLY A 288 -3.62 7.62 -16.33
C GLY A 288 -3.78 7.10 -14.91
N SER A 289 -4.10 5.83 -14.79
CA SER A 289 -4.02 5.03 -13.56
C SER A 289 -3.09 3.85 -13.84
N ARG A 290 -2.17 3.58 -12.92
CA ARG A 290 -1.29 2.39 -12.98
C ARG A 290 -1.83 1.25 -12.13
N LEU A 291 -3.10 1.33 -11.75
CA LEU A 291 -3.69 0.38 -10.84
C LEU A 291 -3.77 -1.02 -11.45
N ALA A 292 -4.03 -1.13 -12.76
CA ALA A 292 -4.02 -2.43 -13.45
C ALA A 292 -2.63 -3.08 -13.42
N GLU A 293 -1.58 -2.32 -13.68
CA GLU A 293 -0.17 -2.77 -13.56
C GLU A 293 0.14 -3.16 -12.11
N SER A 294 -0.30 -2.34 -11.14
CA SER A 294 -0.12 -2.61 -9.72
C SER A 294 -0.80 -3.92 -9.28
N VAL A 295 -2.02 -4.20 -9.78
CA VAL A 295 -2.71 -5.45 -9.49
C VAL A 295 -1.90 -6.63 -10.02
N ALA A 296 -1.45 -6.58 -11.27
CA ALA A 296 -0.64 -7.65 -11.86
C ALA A 296 0.66 -7.91 -11.07
N GLU A 297 1.36 -6.86 -10.64
CA GLU A 297 2.56 -6.97 -9.81
C GLU A 297 2.28 -7.63 -8.45
N PHE A 298 1.19 -7.26 -7.79
CA PHE A 298 0.83 -7.85 -6.50
C PHE A 298 0.24 -9.25 -6.61
N GLU A 299 -0.44 -9.60 -7.71
CA GLU A 299 -0.86 -10.97 -8.01
C GLU A 299 0.35 -11.88 -8.20
N ALA A 300 1.37 -11.42 -8.94
CA ALA A 300 2.62 -12.15 -9.10
C ALA A 300 3.36 -12.32 -7.77
N LEU A 301 3.34 -11.30 -6.90
CA LEU A 301 3.96 -11.34 -5.57
C LEU A 301 3.21 -12.26 -4.59
N LEU A 302 1.89 -12.38 -4.72
CA LEU A 302 1.00 -13.06 -3.79
C LEU A 302 0.07 -14.04 -4.55
N PRO A 303 0.60 -15.15 -5.08
CA PRO A 303 -0.12 -16.01 -6.03
C PRO A 303 -1.39 -16.66 -5.47
N ASP A 304 -1.45 -16.82 -4.14
CA ASP A 304 -2.58 -17.43 -3.46
C ASP A 304 -3.58 -16.38 -2.91
N VAL A 305 -3.42 -15.08 -3.22
CA VAL A 305 -4.24 -13.97 -2.71
C VAL A 305 -5.09 -13.43 -3.86
N GLU A 306 -6.39 -13.25 -3.64
CA GLU A 306 -7.26 -12.57 -4.60
C GLU A 306 -6.97 -11.06 -4.52
N VAL A 307 -6.41 -10.48 -5.58
CA VAL A 307 -6.06 -9.05 -5.64
C VAL A 307 -7.08 -8.32 -6.51
N ARG A 308 -7.52 -7.14 -6.07
CA ARG A 308 -8.42 -6.26 -6.84
C ARG A 308 -7.92 -4.82 -6.82
N GLY A 309 -8.12 -4.10 -7.92
CA GLY A 309 -7.92 -2.65 -7.97
C GLY A 309 -9.24 -1.91 -7.75
N ALA A 310 -9.20 -0.84 -6.96
CA ALA A 310 -10.29 0.12 -6.85
C ALA A 310 -9.80 1.55 -7.12
N LEU A 311 -10.30 2.16 -8.20
CA LEU A 311 -10.01 3.55 -8.53
C LEU A 311 -11.09 4.45 -7.93
N VAL A 312 -10.81 5.04 -6.77
CA VAL A 312 -11.77 5.87 -6.03
C VAL A 312 -11.70 7.31 -6.53
N LEU A 313 -12.83 7.80 -7.03
CA LEU A 313 -12.91 9.12 -7.65
C LEU A 313 -13.58 10.15 -6.73
N TYR A 314 -12.96 11.31 -6.65
CA TYR A 314 -13.49 12.50 -5.98
C TYR A 314 -13.68 13.62 -6.99
N PRO A 315 -14.72 14.45 -6.85
CA PRO A 315 -14.90 15.59 -7.71
C PRO A 315 -13.83 16.65 -7.42
N SER A 316 -13.27 17.23 -8.48
CA SER A 316 -12.27 18.32 -8.43
C SER A 316 -12.89 19.71 -8.30
N ARG A 317 -14.23 19.79 -8.45
CA ARG A 317 -15.06 21.00 -8.30
C ARG A 317 -16.48 20.57 -7.97
N ASP A 318 -17.34 21.51 -7.62
CA ASP A 318 -18.76 21.22 -7.42
C ASP A 318 -19.40 20.59 -8.67
N GLY A 319 -20.23 19.57 -8.44
CA GLY A 319 -20.88 18.78 -9.47
C GLY A 319 -20.96 17.29 -9.17
N GLU A 320 -21.83 16.61 -9.89
CA GLU A 320 -22.12 15.19 -9.69
C GLU A 320 -21.06 14.28 -10.33
N LEU A 321 -20.64 13.24 -9.59
CA LEU A 321 -19.75 12.20 -10.07
C LEU A 321 -20.46 10.84 -9.96
N THR A 322 -20.61 10.16 -11.10
CA THR A 322 -21.24 8.84 -11.17
C THR A 322 -20.32 7.85 -11.85
N THR A 323 -20.50 6.56 -11.55
CA THR A 323 -19.65 5.48 -12.08
C THR A 323 -20.48 4.25 -12.41
N ASP A 324 -20.20 3.61 -13.54
CA ASP A 324 -20.90 2.38 -13.93
C ASP A 324 -20.28 1.11 -13.35
N PRO A 325 -21.08 0.04 -13.15
CA PRO A 325 -20.56 -1.26 -12.78
C PRO A 325 -19.68 -1.83 -13.87
N GLY A 326 -18.37 -1.60 -13.74
CA GLY A 326 -17.35 -2.29 -14.51
C GLY A 326 -17.30 -3.75 -14.07
N ALA A 327 -18.25 -4.56 -14.53
CA ALA A 327 -18.13 -6.00 -14.48
C ALA A 327 -16.82 -6.37 -15.19
N ASP A 328 -15.93 -7.05 -14.47
CA ASP A 328 -14.63 -7.57 -14.94
C ASP A 328 -13.50 -6.54 -15.18
N ALA A 329 -13.69 -5.26 -14.85
CA ALA A 329 -12.60 -4.29 -14.93
C ALA A 329 -11.71 -4.34 -13.67
N VAL A 330 -10.43 -4.72 -13.87
CA VAL A 330 -9.39 -4.83 -12.81
C VAL A 330 -9.20 -3.54 -12.00
N ALA A 331 -9.49 -2.38 -12.60
CA ALA A 331 -9.34 -1.05 -12.01
C ALA A 331 -10.56 -0.16 -12.29
N ALA A 332 -11.78 -0.70 -12.08
CA ALA A 332 -13.00 0.04 -12.33
C ALA A 332 -13.06 1.35 -11.50
N PRO A 333 -13.47 2.49 -12.10
CA PRO A 333 -13.74 3.72 -11.37
C PRO A 333 -14.94 3.51 -10.44
N MET A 334 -14.85 4.02 -9.22
CA MET A 334 -15.90 3.90 -8.21
C MET A 334 -16.10 5.23 -7.49
N THR A 335 -17.36 5.52 -7.12
CA THR A 335 -17.64 6.53 -6.09
C THR A 335 -17.25 6.00 -4.70
N PRO A 336 -16.98 6.87 -3.71
CA PRO A 336 -16.68 6.44 -2.35
C PRO A 336 -17.78 5.58 -1.71
N GLU A 337 -19.05 5.90 -1.98
CA GLU A 337 -20.21 5.16 -1.48
C GLU A 337 -20.23 3.74 -2.04
N ARG A 338 -19.98 3.62 -3.35
CA ARG A 338 -19.96 2.34 -4.04
C ARG A 338 -18.79 1.48 -3.61
N PHE A 339 -17.62 2.10 -3.44
CA PHE A 339 -16.43 1.45 -2.89
C PHE A 339 -16.74 0.80 -1.54
N VAL A 340 -17.30 1.53 -0.57
CA VAL A 340 -17.62 0.98 0.75
C VAL A 340 -18.61 -0.18 0.66
N ARG A 341 -19.62 -0.08 -0.21
CA ARG A 341 -20.65 -1.12 -0.36
C ARG A 341 -20.10 -2.39 -0.99
N GLU A 342 -19.45 -2.28 -2.14
CA GLU A 342 -19.02 -3.43 -2.94
C GLU A 342 -17.71 -4.04 -2.44
N ILE A 343 -16.68 -3.22 -2.24
CA ILE A 343 -15.40 -3.70 -1.73
C ILE A 343 -15.55 -4.19 -0.29
N GLY A 344 -16.31 -3.47 0.53
CA GLY A 344 -16.60 -3.92 1.89
C GLY A 344 -17.36 -5.26 1.90
N ALA A 345 -18.32 -5.48 1.00
CA ALA A 345 -19.02 -6.76 0.91
C ALA A 345 -18.09 -7.91 0.50
N TRP A 346 -17.21 -7.66 -0.46
CA TRP A 346 -16.22 -8.64 -0.90
C TRP A 346 -15.21 -8.98 0.20
N LEU A 347 -14.73 -8.00 0.98
CA LEU A 347 -13.85 -8.24 2.14
C LEU A 347 -14.58 -8.93 3.31
N ALA A 348 -15.88 -8.67 3.47
CA ALA A 348 -16.69 -9.21 4.56
C ALA A 348 -16.95 -10.72 4.48
N VAL A 349 -16.52 -11.40 3.40
CA VAL A 349 -16.59 -12.88 3.28
C VAL A 349 -15.69 -13.56 4.33
N GLU A 350 -14.55 -12.97 4.67
CA GLU A 350 -13.64 -13.44 5.72
C GLU A 350 -13.34 -12.32 6.72
N PRO A 351 -14.36 -11.82 7.44
CA PRO A 351 -14.33 -10.51 8.08
C PRO A 351 -13.36 -10.44 9.26
N SER A 352 -12.93 -11.59 9.80
CA SER A 352 -12.09 -11.70 10.98
C SER A 352 -10.76 -12.43 10.73
N THR A 353 -10.38 -12.68 9.48
CA THR A 353 -9.14 -13.41 9.15
C THR A 353 -7.98 -12.46 8.87
N VAL A 354 -6.81 -12.74 9.43
CA VAL A 354 -5.54 -12.07 9.08
C VAL A 354 -4.49 -13.12 8.74
N ASP A 355 -4.11 -13.19 7.47
CA ASP A 355 -2.97 -13.98 7.04
C ASP A 355 -1.66 -13.25 7.43
N ARG A 356 -0.87 -13.87 8.31
CA ARG A 356 0.33 -13.26 8.90
C ARG A 356 1.47 -13.13 7.90
N ASP A 357 1.58 -14.06 6.95
CA ASP A 357 2.69 -14.07 6.00
C ASP A 357 2.42 -13.07 4.90
N VAL A 358 1.17 -13.03 4.38
CA VAL A 358 0.72 -11.98 3.46
C VAL A 358 0.86 -10.59 4.09
N PHE A 359 0.39 -10.43 5.35
CA PHE A 359 0.54 -9.17 6.09
C PHE A 359 1.98 -8.70 6.14
N ARG A 360 2.93 -9.58 6.50
CA ARG A 360 4.35 -9.21 6.60
C ARG A 360 4.96 -8.87 5.25
N THR A 361 4.57 -9.58 4.19
CA THR A 361 5.01 -9.29 2.83
C THR A 361 4.57 -7.89 2.41
N ILE A 362 3.30 -7.54 2.65
CA ILE A 362 2.78 -6.20 2.35
C ILE A 362 3.43 -5.13 3.23
N LEU A 363 3.62 -5.41 4.53
CA LEU A 363 4.22 -4.44 5.46
C LEU A 363 5.63 -4.01 5.02
N ARG A 364 6.42 -4.92 4.43
CA ARG A 364 7.76 -4.60 3.89
C ARG A 364 7.74 -3.72 2.64
N ARG A 365 6.56 -3.53 2.02
CA ARG A 365 6.38 -2.67 0.85
C ARG A 365 5.93 -1.25 1.20
N LEU A 366 5.72 -0.95 2.48
CA LEU A 366 5.41 0.41 2.89
C LEU A 366 6.60 1.34 2.66
N VAL A 367 6.33 2.47 2.00
CA VAL A 367 7.28 3.58 1.88
C VAL A 367 7.15 4.47 3.10
N THR A 368 8.23 4.60 3.88
CA THR A 368 8.27 5.40 5.13
C THR A 368 8.67 6.84 4.92
#